data_AF-A0A1V5GWR0-F1
#
_entry.id   AF-A0A1V5GWR0-F1
#
_cell.length_a   1.000
_cell.length_b   1.000
_cell.length_c   1.000
_cell.angle_alpha   90.00
_cell.angle_beta   90.00
_cell.angle_gamma   90.00
#
_symmetry.space_group_name_H-M   'P 1'
#
loop_
_entity.id
_entity.type
_entity.pdbx_description
1 polymer ?
#
loop_
_entity_poly.entity_id
_entity_poly.type
_entity_poly.pdbx_seq_one_letter_code
_entity_poly.pdbx_strand_id
1 'polypeptide(L)'
;MLADIILKVAEMESQQEQEYRPRPSLAGPQRCIRQLVYHGLCVPRKPIPGRAVLIFDDSSWHEELTADWIRKSAFQFHSQQMPVTITDEATGIVLPGHIDGIITDILTVDRLLEHKAINHFTFQKYCAGEIPLDYVAQCCLYVRGLQADNPSISEAVLLVKNKNTAQYMEFLIHYHREADTATILNRTMSWGETIDMGDSIENITREAFDKFHLIDTHIKAKTLPARQYDRYDDETGWHCDYCGWGGLCWEGYEHEFESLKADGMLSAEIEDMVRYYKELGAQKGDIEKEYKALSEQIKKLIEDSGHRQGKAGDYLCKLKLQETRTIDKSLLTPAEIQKATKVNQSKRLYVSHAKEAVS
;
A
#
# COMPACT_ATOMS: atom_id res chain seq x y z
N MET A 1 -16.06 16.00 25.84
CA MET A 1 -15.04 15.01 26.28
C MET A 1 -13.80 15.19 25.42
N LEU A 2 -12.60 15.17 25.99
CA LEU A 2 -11.35 15.48 25.27
C LEU A 2 -11.15 14.62 24.00
N ALA A 3 -11.49 13.33 24.06
CA ALA A 3 -11.35 12.42 22.92
C ALA A 3 -12.14 12.84 21.66
N ASP A 4 -13.30 13.48 21.82
CA ASP A 4 -14.12 13.99 20.71
C ASP A 4 -13.57 15.31 20.14
N ILE A 5 -12.86 16.09 20.97
CA ILE A 5 -12.35 17.41 20.59
C ILE A 5 -11.00 17.28 19.86
N ILE A 6 -10.13 16.37 20.28
CA ILE A 6 -8.77 16.23 19.71
C ILE A 6 -8.79 16.02 18.19
N LEU A 7 -9.66 15.11 17.70
CA LEU A 7 -9.77 14.86 16.26
C LEU A 7 -10.32 16.07 15.50
N LYS A 8 -11.29 16.79 16.07
CA LYS A 8 -11.87 18.00 15.45
C LYS A 8 -10.86 19.13 15.40
N VAL A 9 -10.08 19.31 16.47
CA VAL A 9 -8.98 20.29 16.51
C VAL A 9 -7.93 19.96 15.46
N ALA A 10 -7.50 18.70 15.36
CA ALA A 10 -6.53 18.28 14.33
C ALA A 10 -7.05 18.52 12.90
N GLU A 11 -8.35 18.34 12.67
CA GLU A 11 -8.98 18.65 11.37
C GLU A 11 -8.99 20.17 11.10
N MET A 12 -9.29 21.00 12.11
CA MET A 12 -9.27 22.47 12.00
C MET A 12 -7.86 23.02 11.78
N GLU A 13 -6.86 22.42 12.42
CA GLU A 13 -5.44 22.75 12.27
C GLU A 13 -4.79 22.12 11.03
N SER A 14 -5.55 21.35 10.24
CA SER A 14 -5.02 20.80 9.00
C SER A 14 -4.56 21.96 8.11
N GLN A 15 -3.24 22.02 7.86
CA GLN A 15 -2.61 23.14 7.18
C GLN A 15 -3.29 23.42 5.84
N GLN A 16 -3.30 24.70 5.45
CA GLN A 16 -3.66 25.11 4.10
C GLN A 16 -2.91 24.27 3.07
N GLU A 17 -3.63 23.89 2.03
CA GLU A 17 -3.15 23.02 0.98
C GLU A 17 -1.90 23.62 0.32
N GLN A 18 -0.76 22.95 0.50
CA GLN A 18 0.46 23.35 -0.20
C GLN A 18 0.26 23.13 -1.69
N GLU A 19 0.76 24.07 -2.50
CA GLU A 19 0.81 23.90 -3.95
C GLU A 19 1.56 22.61 -4.29
N TYR A 20 1.07 21.93 -5.34
CA TYR A 20 1.76 20.76 -5.84
C TYR A 20 3.16 21.13 -6.30
N ARG A 21 4.14 20.34 -5.86
CA ARG A 21 5.49 20.33 -6.40
C ARG A 21 6.02 18.91 -6.44
N PRO A 22 6.81 18.55 -7.46
CA PRO A 22 7.46 17.25 -7.50
C PRO A 22 8.47 17.17 -6.34
N ARG A 23 8.52 16.03 -5.64
CA ARG A 23 9.39 15.81 -4.48
C ARG A 23 9.67 14.32 -4.29
N PRO A 24 10.82 13.93 -3.69
CA PRO A 24 11.19 12.51 -3.59
C PRO A 24 10.16 11.63 -2.87
N SER A 25 9.45 12.14 -1.87
CA SER A 25 8.39 11.40 -1.17
C SER A 25 7.13 11.10 -1.99
N LEU A 26 7.00 11.67 -3.20
CA LEU A 26 5.93 11.40 -4.16
C LEU A 26 6.39 10.59 -5.38
N ALA A 27 7.69 10.29 -5.46
CA ALA A 27 8.33 9.65 -6.61
C ALA A 27 7.90 8.20 -6.81
N GLY A 28 7.64 7.49 -5.72
CA GLY A 28 7.41 6.06 -5.71
C GLY A 28 6.36 5.55 -6.72
N PRO A 29 6.54 4.37 -7.30
CA PRO A 29 5.66 3.83 -8.35
C PRO A 29 4.23 3.59 -7.86
N GLN A 30 4.03 3.40 -6.55
CA GLN A 30 2.72 3.18 -5.94
C GLN A 30 1.97 4.49 -5.62
N ARG A 31 2.53 5.66 -5.97
CA ARG A 31 1.78 6.94 -5.88
C ARG A 31 1.01 7.21 -7.16
N CYS A 32 -0.32 7.23 -7.04
CA CYS A 32 -1.26 7.46 -8.13
C CYS A 32 -0.94 8.75 -8.90
N ILE A 33 -0.61 8.61 -10.19
CA ILE A 33 -0.29 9.75 -11.07
C ILE A 33 -1.50 10.70 -11.19
N ARG A 34 -2.71 10.16 -11.38
CA ARG A 34 -3.93 10.96 -11.50
C ARG A 34 -4.23 11.79 -10.25
N GLN A 35 -3.90 11.27 -9.07
CA GLN A 35 -4.00 12.01 -7.81
C GLN A 35 -3.10 13.25 -7.82
N LEU A 36 -1.86 13.09 -8.27
CA LEU A 36 -0.87 14.18 -8.34
C LEU A 36 -1.25 15.21 -9.41
N VAL A 37 -1.84 14.78 -10.53
CA VAL A 37 -2.38 15.70 -11.55
C VAL A 37 -3.55 16.51 -11.00
N TYR A 38 -4.48 15.90 -10.25
CA TYR A 38 -5.54 16.68 -9.59
C TYR A 38 -4.97 17.74 -8.64
N HIS A 39 -3.95 17.39 -7.87
CA HIS A 39 -3.26 18.32 -6.98
C HIS A 39 -2.63 19.47 -7.77
N GLY A 40 -1.92 19.17 -8.87
CA GLY A 40 -1.30 20.18 -9.72
C GLY A 40 -2.27 21.05 -10.52
N LEU A 41 -3.49 20.56 -10.78
CA LEU A 41 -4.58 21.33 -11.37
C LEU A 41 -5.39 22.14 -10.34
N CYS A 42 -4.98 22.12 -9.07
CA CYS A 42 -5.69 22.78 -7.96
C CYS A 42 -7.16 22.35 -7.86
N VAL A 43 -7.46 21.09 -8.18
CA VAL A 43 -8.81 20.55 -8.07
C VAL A 43 -9.16 20.36 -6.59
N PRO A 44 -10.31 20.88 -6.11
CA PRO A 44 -10.68 20.73 -4.71
C PRO A 44 -10.74 19.25 -4.29
N ARG A 45 -10.09 18.93 -3.17
CA ARG A 45 -10.18 17.61 -2.53
C ARG A 45 -11.02 17.65 -1.27
N LYS A 46 -11.49 16.47 -0.84
CA LYS A 46 -12.07 16.32 0.49
C LYS A 46 -11.01 16.66 1.55
N PRO A 47 -11.39 17.36 2.65
CA PRO A 47 -10.49 17.62 3.76
C PRO A 47 -9.86 16.34 4.29
N ILE A 48 -8.61 16.44 4.75
CA ILE A 48 -7.95 15.32 5.43
C ILE A 48 -8.68 15.09 6.76
N PRO A 49 -9.21 13.89 7.03
CA PRO A 49 -9.86 13.63 8.30
C PRO A 49 -8.90 13.88 9.46
N GLY A 50 -9.36 14.47 10.57
CA GLY A 50 -8.48 14.79 11.72
C GLY A 50 -7.70 13.59 12.28
N ARG A 51 -8.25 12.38 12.15
CA ARG A 51 -7.52 11.13 12.46
C ARG A 51 -6.27 10.96 11.60
N ALA A 52 -6.34 11.24 10.31
CA ALA A 52 -5.20 11.13 9.41
C ALA A 52 -4.13 12.19 9.72
N VAL A 53 -4.54 13.41 10.09
CA VAL A 53 -3.61 14.46 10.56
C VAL A 53 -2.80 13.97 11.76
N LEU A 54 -3.46 13.41 12.78
CA LEU A 54 -2.76 12.86 13.95
C LEU A 54 -1.89 11.66 13.63
N ILE A 55 -2.25 10.83 12.64
CA ILE A 55 -1.38 9.72 12.20
C ILE A 55 -0.08 10.26 11.58
N PHE A 56 -0.14 11.36 10.84
CA PHE A 56 1.06 12.00 10.29
C PHE A 56 1.89 12.63 11.40
N ASP A 57 1.28 13.37 12.33
CA ASP A 57 1.96 13.96 13.48
C ASP A 57 2.64 12.90 14.38
N ASP A 58 1.91 11.82 14.69
CA ASP A 58 2.46 10.64 15.38
C ASP A 58 3.68 10.05 14.66
N SER A 59 3.68 10.04 13.32
CA SER A 59 4.83 9.54 12.54
C SER A 59 6.10 10.36 12.79
N SER A 60 5.98 11.69 12.88
CA SER A 60 7.11 12.58 13.18
C SER A 60 7.69 12.31 14.56
N TRP A 61 6.84 12.02 15.56
CA TRP A 61 7.31 11.66 16.90
C TRP A 61 8.04 10.31 16.94
N HIS A 62 7.65 9.34 16.10
CA HIS A 62 8.39 8.09 15.99
C HIS A 62 9.80 8.32 15.43
N GLU A 63 9.96 9.22 14.45
CA GLU A 63 11.27 9.60 13.91
C GLU A 63 12.17 10.23 14.98
N GLU A 64 11.66 11.21 15.73
CA GLU A 64 12.41 11.86 16.82
C GLU A 64 12.83 10.86 17.91
N LEU A 65 11.94 9.93 18.28
CA LEU A 65 12.25 8.88 19.23
C LEU A 65 13.36 7.95 18.70
N THR A 66 13.28 7.56 17.43
CA THR A 66 14.29 6.71 16.81
C THR A 66 15.63 7.43 16.71
N ALA A 67 15.63 8.71 16.36
CA ALA A 67 16.81 9.57 16.36
C ALA A 67 17.52 9.58 17.72
N ASP A 68 16.77 9.75 18.82
CA ASP A 68 17.31 9.70 20.19
C ASP A 68 17.97 8.36 20.52
N TRP A 69 17.40 7.24 20.07
CA TRP A 69 18.01 5.92 20.27
C TRP A 69 19.24 5.68 19.41
N ILE A 70 19.27 6.17 18.17
CA ILE A 70 20.46 6.10 17.32
C ILE A 70 21.62 6.88 17.96
N ARG A 71 21.37 8.07 18.50
CA ARG A 71 22.40 8.88 19.18
C ARG A 71 22.99 8.20 20.44
N LYS A 72 22.29 7.23 21.02
CA LYS A 72 22.77 6.42 22.16
C LYS A 72 23.52 5.16 21.73
N SER A 73 23.56 4.88 20.43
CA SER A 73 24.24 3.73 19.84
C SER A 73 25.70 4.05 19.51
N ALA A 74 26.38 3.12 18.81
CA ALA A 74 27.73 3.34 18.31
C ALA A 74 27.79 4.20 17.03
N PHE A 75 26.65 4.53 16.42
CA PHE A 75 26.58 5.37 15.23
C PHE A 75 26.62 6.86 15.59
N GLN A 76 27.30 7.65 14.77
CA GLN A 76 27.09 9.09 14.77
C GLN A 76 25.87 9.42 13.91
N PHE A 77 24.99 10.29 14.39
CA PHE A 77 23.83 10.74 13.64
C PHE A 77 23.89 12.26 13.45
N HIS A 78 23.98 12.70 12.20
CA HIS A 78 24.17 14.09 11.83
C HIS A 78 23.39 14.46 10.55
N SER A 79 23.51 15.72 10.11
CA SER A 79 22.86 16.25 8.90
C SER A 79 21.34 16.01 8.86
N GLN A 80 20.69 16.00 10.02
CA GLN A 80 19.25 15.79 10.13
C GLN A 80 18.49 16.92 9.47
N GLN A 81 17.42 16.58 8.74
CA GLN A 81 16.59 17.55 8.04
C GLN A 81 17.41 18.44 7.09
N MET A 82 18.55 17.95 6.59
CA MET A 82 19.37 18.69 5.64
C MET A 82 18.65 18.79 4.29
N PRO A 83 18.53 19.99 3.69
CA PRO A 83 17.92 20.14 2.40
C PRO A 83 18.80 19.50 1.32
N VAL A 84 18.17 18.81 0.38
CA VAL A 84 18.81 18.22 -0.81
C VAL A 84 18.03 18.61 -2.05
N THR A 85 18.76 18.88 -3.13
CA THR A 85 18.19 19.20 -4.44
C THR A 85 18.63 18.14 -5.44
N ILE A 86 17.66 17.43 -6.01
CA ILE A 86 17.92 16.41 -7.01
C ILE A 86 17.46 16.95 -8.36
N THR A 87 18.40 17.13 -9.28
CA THR A 87 18.12 17.62 -10.63
C THR A 87 18.24 16.50 -11.64
N ASP A 88 17.30 16.47 -12.57
CA ASP A 88 17.44 15.70 -13.79
C ASP A 88 17.79 16.62 -14.96
N GLU A 89 18.98 16.42 -15.53
CA GLU A 89 19.50 17.25 -16.60
C GLU A 89 18.73 17.07 -17.91
N ALA A 90 18.14 15.88 -18.13
CA ALA A 90 17.40 15.56 -19.35
C ALA A 90 16.04 16.28 -19.41
N THR A 91 15.29 16.25 -18.30
CA THR A 91 13.95 16.86 -18.21
C THR A 91 13.96 18.28 -17.65
N GLY A 92 15.05 18.69 -16.98
CA GLY A 92 15.14 19.95 -16.24
C GLY A 92 14.31 19.95 -14.94
N ILE A 93 13.75 18.80 -14.54
CA ILE A 93 12.93 18.69 -13.33
C ILE A 93 13.85 18.75 -12.10
N VAL A 94 13.43 19.57 -11.13
CA VAL A 94 14.11 19.74 -9.85
C VAL A 94 13.23 19.21 -8.73
N LEU A 95 13.77 18.30 -7.93
CA LEU A 95 13.11 17.71 -6.77
C LEU A 95 13.76 18.26 -5.49
N PRO A 96 13.12 19.22 -4.80
CA PRO A 96 13.54 19.60 -3.46
C PRO A 96 13.10 18.56 -2.43
N GLY A 97 13.96 18.25 -1.46
CA GLY A 97 13.64 17.36 -0.34
C GLY A 97 14.48 17.64 0.90
N HIS A 98 14.17 16.93 1.97
CA HIS A 98 14.93 16.92 3.22
C HIS A 98 15.17 15.45 3.59
N ILE A 99 16.41 15.13 3.93
CA ILE A 99 16.75 13.79 4.42
C ILE A 99 16.47 13.70 5.92
N ASP A 100 16.17 12.51 6.42
CA ASP A 100 16.00 12.31 7.87
C ASP A 100 17.37 12.39 8.58
N GLY A 101 18.44 11.97 7.90
CA GLY A 101 19.82 12.37 8.20
C GLY A 101 20.87 11.43 7.62
N ILE A 102 22.09 11.52 8.12
CA ILE A 102 23.22 10.65 7.76
C ILE A 102 23.70 9.94 9.02
N ILE A 103 23.89 8.63 8.92
CA ILE A 103 24.52 7.83 9.96
C ILE A 103 25.94 7.44 9.53
N THR A 104 26.88 7.58 10.45
CA THR A 104 28.28 7.16 10.26
C THR A 104 28.58 6.04 11.23
N ASP A 105 29.07 4.91 10.71
CA ASP A 105 29.46 3.76 11.53
C ASP A 105 30.86 3.89 12.15
N ILE A 106 31.26 2.92 12.96
CA ILE A 106 32.59 2.89 13.62
C ILE A 106 33.76 2.77 12.64
N LEU A 107 33.49 2.37 11.39
CA LEU A 107 34.47 2.28 10.30
C LEU A 107 34.45 3.56 9.44
N THR A 108 33.76 4.61 9.91
CA THR A 108 33.64 5.92 9.24
C THR A 108 32.93 5.86 7.89
N VAL A 109 32.06 4.86 7.70
CA VAL A 109 31.23 4.77 6.48
C VAL A 109 29.93 5.53 6.70
N ASP A 110 29.73 6.56 5.88
CA ASP A 110 28.49 7.34 5.84
C ASP A 110 27.41 6.61 5.03
N ARG A 111 26.19 6.61 5.56
CA ARG A 111 24.98 6.12 4.88
C ARG A 111 23.84 7.10 5.07
N LEU A 112 23.04 7.25 4.02
CA LEU A 112 21.76 7.95 4.15
C LEU A 112 20.89 7.18 5.15
N LEU A 113 20.24 7.87 6.08
CA LEU A 113 19.16 7.30 6.88
C LEU A 113 17.83 7.87 6.37
N GLU A 114 16.91 6.98 6.02
CA GLU A 114 15.49 7.28 5.81
C GLU A 114 14.68 6.47 6.81
N HIS A 115 13.88 7.13 7.64
CA HIS A 115 13.07 6.51 8.68
C HIS A 115 11.59 6.51 8.31
N LYS A 116 10.93 5.35 8.47
CA LYS A 116 9.48 5.21 8.22
C LYS A 116 8.81 4.50 9.39
N ALA A 117 7.80 5.13 9.97
CA ALA A 117 6.92 4.50 10.95
C ALA A 117 5.64 3.99 10.27
N ILE A 118 5.40 2.69 10.27
CA ILE A 118 4.26 2.05 9.59
C ILE A 118 3.41 1.21 10.54
N ASN A 119 2.19 0.91 10.11
CA ASN A 119 1.30 0.03 10.86
C ASN A 119 1.79 -1.43 10.83
N HIS A 120 1.28 -2.23 11.77
CA HIS A 120 1.66 -3.63 11.92
C HIS A 120 1.47 -4.47 10.64
N PHE A 121 0.39 -4.29 9.90
CA PHE A 121 0.09 -5.12 8.72
C PHE A 121 1.06 -4.85 7.57
N THR A 122 1.36 -3.59 7.29
CA THR A 122 2.39 -3.23 6.30
C THR A 122 3.77 -3.72 6.74
N PHE A 123 4.08 -3.63 8.04
CA PHE A 123 5.34 -4.17 8.57
C PHE A 123 5.44 -5.69 8.34
N GLN A 124 4.38 -6.45 8.61
CA GLN A 124 4.36 -7.90 8.38
C GLN A 124 4.51 -8.26 6.90
N LYS A 125 3.91 -7.50 5.98
CA LYS A 125 4.12 -7.67 4.53
C LYS A 125 5.61 -7.51 4.17
N TYR A 126 6.25 -6.48 4.70
CA TYR A 126 7.67 -6.27 4.47
C TYR A 126 8.54 -7.34 5.15
N CYS A 127 8.14 -7.89 6.30
CA CYS A 127 8.80 -9.07 6.86
C CYS A 127 8.64 -10.30 5.97
N ALA A 128 7.50 -10.45 5.30
CA ALA A 128 7.21 -11.58 4.44
C ALA A 128 7.92 -11.55 3.07
N GLY A 129 8.64 -10.47 2.73
CA GLY A 129 9.35 -10.37 1.44
C GLY A 129 8.98 -9.15 0.60
N GLU A 130 7.89 -8.44 0.92
CA GLU A 130 7.46 -7.31 0.10
C GLU A 130 8.47 -6.16 0.19
N ILE A 131 8.89 -5.64 -0.96
CA ILE A 131 9.84 -4.53 -1.06
C ILE A 131 9.07 -3.20 -1.02
N PRO A 132 9.45 -2.25 -0.14
CA PRO A 132 8.83 -0.93 -0.07
C PRO A 132 9.31 -0.02 -1.22
N LEU A 133 8.92 -0.31 -2.46
CA LEU A 133 9.42 0.37 -3.67
C LEU A 133 9.32 1.90 -3.60
N ASP A 134 8.25 2.44 -3.03
CA ASP A 134 8.08 3.89 -2.85
C ASP A 134 9.20 4.52 -2.01
N TYR A 135 9.61 3.82 -0.94
CA TYR A 135 10.66 4.29 -0.04
C TYR A 135 12.05 4.00 -0.59
N VAL A 136 12.22 2.91 -1.33
CA VAL A 136 13.47 2.62 -2.07
C VAL A 136 13.73 3.72 -3.10
N ALA A 137 12.73 4.09 -3.91
CA ALA A 137 12.85 5.19 -4.87
C ALA A 137 13.21 6.51 -4.19
N GLN A 138 12.58 6.82 -3.04
CA GLN A 138 12.90 8.00 -2.25
C GLN A 138 14.36 7.99 -1.76
N CYS A 139 14.85 6.85 -1.24
CA CYS A 139 16.23 6.68 -0.79
C CYS A 139 17.23 6.91 -1.94
N CYS A 140 17.01 6.29 -3.10
CA CYS A 140 17.90 6.42 -4.26
C CYS A 140 17.95 7.86 -4.78
N LEU A 141 16.82 8.57 -4.81
CA LEU A 141 16.81 10.00 -5.15
C LEU A 141 17.65 10.83 -4.16
N TYR A 142 17.51 10.57 -2.86
CA TYR A 142 18.31 11.27 -1.85
C TYR A 142 19.80 10.94 -1.94
N VAL A 143 20.18 9.68 -2.14
CA VAL A 143 21.59 9.31 -2.40
C VAL A 143 22.10 10.04 -3.64
N ARG A 144 21.34 10.06 -4.75
CA ARG A 144 21.70 10.81 -5.97
C ARG A 144 21.93 12.29 -5.69
N GLY A 145 21.08 12.92 -4.87
CA GLY A 145 21.23 14.31 -4.46
C GLY A 145 22.47 14.53 -3.60
N LEU A 146 22.70 13.68 -2.60
CA LEU A 146 23.84 13.76 -1.69
C LEU A 146 25.18 13.55 -2.39
N GLN A 147 25.23 12.74 -3.45
CA GLN A 147 26.43 12.50 -4.25
C GLN A 147 26.97 13.76 -4.96
N ALA A 148 26.21 14.86 -5.02
CA ALA A 148 26.72 16.14 -5.48
C ALA A 148 27.77 16.73 -4.50
N ASP A 149 27.55 16.55 -3.19
CA ASP A 149 28.42 17.09 -2.13
C ASP A 149 29.34 16.01 -1.52
N ASN A 150 28.88 14.76 -1.46
CA ASN A 150 29.61 13.61 -0.94
C ASN A 150 29.56 12.43 -1.93
N PRO A 151 30.46 12.38 -2.94
CA PRO A 151 30.41 11.36 -3.99
C PRO A 151 30.59 9.91 -3.51
N SER A 152 31.13 9.69 -2.29
CA SER A 152 31.33 8.34 -1.77
C SER A 152 30.07 7.73 -1.16
N ILE A 153 29.05 8.53 -0.85
CA ILE A 153 27.80 7.98 -0.33
C ILE A 153 27.07 7.25 -1.45
N SER A 154 26.91 5.95 -1.30
CA SER A 154 26.23 5.07 -2.27
C SER A 154 25.20 4.17 -1.61
N GLU A 155 25.13 4.18 -0.28
CA GLU A 155 24.24 3.33 0.50
C GLU A 155 23.23 4.15 1.29
N ALA A 156 22.02 3.60 1.41
CA ALA A 156 20.95 4.09 2.25
C ALA A 156 20.47 2.98 3.18
N VAL A 157 20.18 3.34 4.42
CA VAL A 157 19.46 2.54 5.39
C VAL A 157 18.04 3.05 5.45
N LEU A 158 17.11 2.27 4.90
CA LEU A 158 15.69 2.48 5.11
C LEU A 158 15.29 1.81 6.42
N LEU A 159 15.22 2.58 7.50
CA LEU A 159 14.86 2.10 8.83
C LEU A 159 13.35 2.19 9.04
N VAL A 160 12.71 1.04 9.17
CA VAL A 160 11.27 0.92 9.32
C VAL A 160 10.92 0.53 10.75
N LYS A 161 10.08 1.35 11.40
CA LYS A 161 9.54 1.08 12.74
C LYS A 161 8.10 0.60 12.68
N ASN A 162 7.80 -0.47 13.39
CA ASN A 162 6.43 -0.88 13.66
C ASN A 162 5.82 0.02 14.74
N LYS A 163 4.82 0.82 14.37
CA LYS A 163 4.11 1.72 15.30
C LYS A 163 3.43 0.97 16.45
N ASN A 164 3.04 -0.28 16.24
CA ASN A 164 2.24 -1.05 17.18
C ASN A 164 3.08 -1.84 18.19
N THR A 165 4.27 -2.29 17.81
CA THR A 165 5.09 -3.23 18.62
C THR A 165 6.47 -2.71 18.98
N ALA A 166 6.85 -1.53 18.47
CA ALA A 166 8.19 -0.95 18.58
C ALA A 166 9.33 -1.83 18.01
N GLN A 167 9.00 -2.84 17.21
CA GLN A 167 9.96 -3.59 16.42
C GLN A 167 10.55 -2.72 15.30
N TYR A 168 11.80 -3.01 14.93
CA TYR A 168 12.46 -2.38 13.80
C TYR A 168 12.83 -3.40 12.74
N MET A 169 12.93 -2.92 11.51
CA MET A 169 13.47 -3.61 10.37
C MET A 169 14.22 -2.58 9.53
N GLU A 170 15.36 -2.94 8.99
CA GLU A 170 16.10 -2.08 8.07
C GLU A 170 16.31 -2.79 6.74
N PHE A 171 16.28 -2.01 5.66
CA PHE A 171 16.77 -2.42 4.35
C PHE A 171 18.06 -1.66 4.06
N LEU A 172 19.13 -2.39 3.77
CA LEU A 172 20.36 -1.79 3.26
C LEU A 172 20.30 -1.76 1.74
N ILE A 173 20.27 -0.55 1.18
CA ILE A 173 20.09 -0.30 -0.25
C ILE A 173 21.37 0.33 -0.78
N HIS A 174 21.96 -0.28 -1.81
CA HIS A 174 23.05 0.31 -2.56
C HIS A 174 22.52 0.90 -3.87
N TYR A 175 22.87 2.15 -4.18
CA TYR A 175 22.44 2.83 -5.40
C TYR A 175 23.61 3.05 -6.36
N HIS A 176 23.54 2.38 -7.51
CA HIS A 176 24.48 2.51 -8.61
C HIS A 176 24.05 3.64 -9.55
N ARG A 177 24.55 4.86 -9.33
CA ARG A 177 24.12 6.05 -10.09
C ARG A 177 24.30 5.94 -11.61
N GLU A 178 25.42 5.39 -12.08
CA GLU A 178 25.69 5.30 -13.53
C GLU A 178 24.72 4.36 -14.25
N ALA A 179 24.38 3.23 -13.61
CA ALA A 179 23.42 2.25 -14.13
C ALA A 179 21.96 2.62 -13.81
N ASP A 180 21.75 3.57 -12.88
CA ASP A 180 20.46 3.87 -12.26
C ASP A 180 19.79 2.63 -11.65
N THR A 181 20.55 1.84 -10.90
CA THR A 181 20.08 0.58 -10.30
C THR A 181 20.14 0.65 -8.77
N ALA A 182 19.04 0.29 -8.11
CA ALA A 182 19.02 0.02 -6.68
C ALA A 182 19.21 -1.47 -6.42
N THR A 183 20.16 -1.84 -5.57
CA THR A 183 20.36 -3.21 -5.11
C THR A 183 20.02 -3.27 -3.63
N ILE A 184 19.04 -4.10 -3.27
CA ILE A 184 18.69 -4.37 -1.87
C ILE A 184 19.62 -5.47 -1.39
N LEU A 185 20.64 -5.08 -0.62
CA LEU A 185 21.68 -6.00 -0.18
C LEU A 185 21.11 -7.00 0.83
N ASN A 186 20.55 -6.47 1.91
CA ASN A 186 19.95 -7.26 2.96
C ASN A 186 18.80 -6.54 3.64
N ARG A 187 18.05 -7.34 4.38
CA ARG A 187 17.01 -6.89 5.30
C ARG A 187 17.27 -7.48 6.67
N THR A 188 17.41 -6.62 7.67
CA THR A 188 17.71 -7.02 9.05
C THR A 188 16.56 -6.66 9.97
N MET A 189 16.16 -7.61 10.80
CA MET A 189 15.10 -7.45 11.79
C MET A 189 15.69 -7.18 13.17
N SER A 190 14.99 -6.43 14.00
CA SER A 190 15.45 -6.12 15.36
C SER A 190 15.53 -7.33 16.30
N TRP A 191 15.06 -8.52 15.89
CA TRP A 191 15.26 -9.79 16.61
C TRP A 191 16.50 -10.58 16.14
N GLY A 192 17.34 -9.99 15.29
CA GLY A 192 18.63 -10.54 14.88
C GLY A 192 18.62 -11.41 13.63
N GLU A 193 17.48 -11.53 12.95
CA GLU A 193 17.39 -12.21 11.65
C GLU A 193 17.80 -11.27 10.52
N THR A 194 18.75 -11.70 9.71
CA THR A 194 19.19 -11.00 8.49
C THR A 194 18.96 -11.91 7.30
N ILE A 195 18.35 -11.35 6.25
CA ILE A 195 18.03 -12.03 5.01
C ILE A 195 18.75 -11.29 3.89
N ASP A 196 19.60 -12.01 3.16
CA ASP A 196 20.21 -11.52 1.92
C ASP A 196 19.13 -11.51 0.83
N MET A 197 18.92 -10.35 0.21
CA MET A 197 17.85 -10.14 -0.76
C MET A 197 18.38 -10.24 -2.18
N GLY A 198 19.41 -9.45 -2.52
CA GLY A 198 20.01 -9.42 -3.86
C GLY A 198 19.07 -8.87 -4.95
N ASP A 199 17.85 -8.48 -4.59
CA ASP A 199 16.88 -7.86 -5.48
C ASP A 199 17.45 -6.57 -6.09
N SER A 200 17.33 -6.46 -7.41
CA SER A 200 17.81 -5.30 -8.17
C SER A 200 16.63 -4.63 -8.87
N ILE A 201 16.57 -3.31 -8.78
CA ILE A 201 15.54 -2.48 -9.40
C ILE A 201 16.22 -1.50 -10.33
N GLU A 202 16.04 -1.70 -11.63
CA GLU A 202 16.62 -0.87 -12.69
C GLU A 202 15.79 0.40 -12.91
N ASN A 203 16.44 1.45 -13.43
CA ASN A 203 15.83 2.73 -13.78
C ASN A 203 15.07 3.44 -12.65
N ILE A 204 15.42 3.17 -11.39
CA ILE A 204 14.64 3.59 -10.22
C ILE A 204 14.47 5.12 -10.12
N THR A 205 15.50 5.91 -10.45
CA THR A 205 15.38 7.38 -10.42
C THR A 205 14.84 7.92 -11.74
N ARG A 206 15.20 7.32 -12.88
CA ARG A 206 14.70 7.70 -14.19
C ARG A 206 13.18 7.55 -14.27
N GLU A 207 12.62 6.43 -13.82
CA GLU A 207 11.17 6.22 -13.78
C GLU A 207 10.46 7.25 -12.89
N ALA A 208 11.09 7.67 -11.79
CA ALA A 208 10.56 8.75 -10.96
C ALA A 208 10.50 10.09 -11.72
N PHE A 209 11.53 10.43 -12.49
CA PHE A 209 11.54 11.65 -13.31
C PHE A 209 10.57 11.56 -14.49
N ASP A 210 10.50 10.42 -15.19
CA ASP A 210 9.54 10.18 -16.27
C ASP A 210 8.10 10.34 -15.78
N LYS A 211 7.82 9.83 -14.57
CA LYS A 211 6.54 10.02 -13.90
C LYS A 211 6.23 11.50 -13.65
N PHE A 212 7.17 12.28 -13.11
CA PHE A 212 6.94 13.71 -12.87
C PHE A 212 6.79 14.49 -14.18
N HIS A 213 7.53 14.11 -15.23
CA HIS A 213 7.37 14.66 -16.56
C HIS A 213 5.98 14.39 -17.14
N LEU A 214 5.46 13.17 -16.98
CA LEU A 214 4.10 12.80 -17.38
C LEU A 214 3.05 13.60 -16.61
N ILE A 215 3.23 13.79 -15.30
CA ILE A 215 2.34 14.62 -14.46
C ILE A 215 2.31 16.07 -14.97
N ASP A 216 3.49 16.66 -15.19
CA ASP A 216 3.61 18.04 -15.68
C ASP A 216 2.98 18.19 -17.09
N THR A 217 3.17 17.21 -17.96
CA THR A 217 2.52 17.15 -19.29
C THR A 217 1.00 17.21 -19.16
N HIS A 218 0.41 16.41 -18.28
CA HIS A 218 -1.03 16.41 -18.04
C HIS A 218 -1.53 17.70 -17.39
N ILE A 219 -0.79 18.27 -16.43
CA ILE A 219 -1.12 19.55 -15.80
C ILE A 219 -1.15 20.67 -16.86
N LYS A 220 -0.10 20.78 -17.67
CA LYS A 220 0.00 21.78 -18.75
C LYS A 220 -1.10 21.62 -19.79
N ALA A 221 -1.40 20.38 -20.18
CA ALA A 221 -2.46 20.06 -21.12
C ALA A 221 -3.87 20.14 -20.53
N LYS A 222 -4.00 20.28 -19.19
CA LYS A 222 -5.27 20.19 -18.45
C LYS A 222 -6.04 18.90 -18.75
N THR A 223 -5.32 17.80 -18.87
CA THR A 223 -5.88 16.46 -19.10
C THR A 223 -5.62 15.57 -17.89
N LEU A 224 -6.29 14.41 -17.84
CA LEU A 224 -6.09 13.44 -16.78
C LEU A 224 -5.55 12.12 -17.37
N PRO A 225 -4.53 11.50 -16.75
CA PRO A 225 -4.06 10.17 -17.16
C PRO A 225 -5.13 9.10 -16.84
N ALA A 226 -4.96 7.90 -17.40
CA ALA A 226 -5.80 6.75 -17.05
C ALA A 226 -5.77 6.45 -15.53
N ARG A 227 -6.81 5.79 -15.02
CA ARG A 227 -6.86 5.36 -13.61
C ARG A 227 -5.86 4.21 -13.42
N GLN A 228 -4.88 4.41 -12.53
CA GLN A 228 -3.85 3.42 -12.23
C GLN A 228 -4.37 2.25 -11.38
N TYR A 229 -5.34 2.52 -10.51
CA TYR A 229 -5.92 1.54 -9.60
C TYR A 229 -7.39 1.32 -9.91
N ASP A 230 -7.89 0.11 -9.64
CA ASP A 230 -9.31 -0.20 -9.70
C ASP A 230 -9.91 -0.10 -8.29
N ARG A 231 -10.88 0.79 -8.08
CA ARG A 231 -11.53 0.95 -6.77
C ARG A 231 -12.35 -0.28 -6.35
N TYR A 232 -12.66 -1.17 -7.29
CA TYR A 232 -13.47 -2.36 -7.05
C TYR A 232 -12.62 -3.62 -6.87
N ASP A 233 -11.30 -3.49 -6.96
CA ASP A 233 -10.34 -4.55 -6.68
C ASP A 233 -9.94 -4.53 -5.20
N ASP A 234 -9.91 -5.71 -4.57
CA ASP A 234 -9.58 -5.85 -3.15
C ASP A 234 -8.09 -5.56 -2.88
N GLU A 235 -7.21 -5.77 -3.87
CA GLU A 235 -5.77 -5.57 -3.72
C GLU A 235 -5.34 -4.12 -3.92
N THR A 236 -5.98 -3.39 -4.84
CA THR A 236 -5.60 -2.01 -5.20
C THR A 236 -6.64 -0.95 -4.83
N GLY A 237 -7.88 -1.34 -4.52
CA GLY A 237 -8.97 -0.40 -4.27
C GLY A 237 -8.75 0.50 -3.06
N TRP A 238 -7.98 0.03 -2.08
CA TRP A 238 -7.63 0.81 -0.89
C TRP A 238 -6.87 2.11 -1.24
N HIS A 239 -6.14 2.17 -2.37
CA HIS A 239 -5.50 3.41 -2.82
C HIS A 239 -6.55 4.50 -3.11
N CYS A 240 -7.73 4.12 -3.62
CA CYS A 240 -8.82 5.04 -3.90
C CYS A 240 -9.59 5.45 -2.64
N ASP A 241 -9.72 4.55 -1.67
CA ASP A 241 -10.49 4.79 -0.43
C ASP A 241 -9.90 5.92 0.42
N TYR A 242 -8.58 6.02 0.48
CA TYR A 242 -7.86 7.08 1.19
C TYR A 242 -7.54 8.30 0.32
N CYS A 243 -7.92 8.29 -0.97
CA CYS A 243 -7.67 9.40 -1.87
C CYS A 243 -8.71 10.51 -1.69
N GLY A 244 -8.26 11.73 -1.40
CA GLY A 244 -9.14 12.90 -1.26
C GLY A 244 -9.95 13.26 -2.52
N TRP A 245 -9.52 12.77 -3.68
CA TRP A 245 -10.22 12.89 -4.97
C TRP A 245 -10.91 11.60 -5.42
N GLY A 246 -10.90 10.53 -4.62
CA GLY A 246 -11.45 9.23 -5.02
C GLY A 246 -12.92 9.32 -5.46
N GLY A 247 -13.73 10.12 -4.77
CA GLY A 247 -15.13 10.36 -5.17
C GLY A 247 -15.25 11.01 -6.55
N LEU A 248 -14.52 12.10 -6.79
CA LEU A 248 -14.52 12.82 -8.06
C LEU A 248 -13.93 11.97 -9.20
N CYS A 249 -12.85 11.24 -8.93
CA CYS A 249 -12.15 10.43 -9.92
C CYS A 249 -13.03 9.35 -10.55
N TRP A 250 -14.00 8.85 -9.79
CA TRP A 250 -14.91 7.78 -10.19
C TRP A 250 -16.34 8.27 -10.40
N GLU A 251 -16.56 9.58 -10.38
CA GLU A 251 -17.83 10.18 -10.75
C GLU A 251 -18.13 9.87 -12.23
N GLY A 252 -19.36 9.41 -12.52
CA GLY A 252 -19.76 9.03 -13.87
C GLY A 252 -19.16 7.73 -14.40
N TYR A 253 -18.40 6.98 -13.58
CA TYR A 253 -17.79 5.71 -14.01
C TYR A 253 -18.84 4.67 -14.47
N GLU A 254 -20.06 4.72 -13.95
CA GLU A 254 -21.16 3.87 -14.43
C GLU A 254 -21.40 4.06 -15.93
N HIS A 255 -21.45 5.30 -16.41
CA HIS A 255 -21.61 5.59 -17.84
C HIS A 255 -20.37 5.20 -18.66
N GLU A 256 -19.16 5.39 -18.10
CA GLU A 256 -17.94 4.91 -18.74
C GLU A 256 -17.98 3.38 -18.89
N PHE A 257 -18.44 2.67 -17.86
CA PHE A 257 -18.58 1.22 -17.87
C PHE A 257 -19.66 0.74 -18.83
N GLU A 258 -20.81 1.40 -18.88
CA GLU A 258 -21.90 1.13 -19.84
C GLU A 258 -21.48 1.39 -21.29
N SER A 259 -20.50 2.27 -21.53
CA SER A 259 -19.96 2.53 -22.86
C SER A 259 -19.02 1.44 -23.38
N LEU A 260 -18.62 0.48 -22.53
CA LEU A 260 -17.85 -0.69 -22.96
C LEU A 260 -18.69 -1.54 -23.93
N LYS A 261 -18.03 -2.18 -24.89
CA LYS A 261 -18.71 -3.03 -25.87
C LYS A 261 -19.36 -4.23 -25.17
N ALA A 262 -20.69 -4.30 -25.18
CA ALA A 262 -21.44 -5.41 -24.61
C ALA A 262 -21.34 -6.69 -25.45
N ASP A 263 -21.40 -6.55 -26.79
CA ASP A 263 -21.41 -7.67 -27.74
C ASP A 263 -20.14 -7.68 -28.58
N GLY A 264 -19.08 -8.29 -28.05
CA GLY A 264 -17.79 -8.42 -28.73
C GLY A 264 -17.20 -9.83 -28.58
N MET A 265 -16.45 -10.27 -29.59
CA MET A 265 -15.59 -11.45 -29.43
C MET A 265 -14.41 -11.11 -28.53
N LEU A 266 -14.30 -11.86 -27.43
CA LEU A 266 -13.16 -11.79 -26.51
C LEU A 266 -11.97 -12.57 -27.10
N SER A 267 -10.76 -12.27 -26.62
CA SER A 267 -9.54 -12.92 -27.12
C SER A 267 -9.48 -14.41 -26.74
N ALA A 268 -8.68 -15.18 -27.49
CA ALA A 268 -8.42 -16.60 -27.18
C ALA A 268 -7.81 -16.78 -25.78
N GLU A 269 -6.97 -15.84 -25.34
CA GLU A 269 -6.43 -15.82 -23.97
C GLU A 269 -7.54 -15.77 -22.91
N ILE A 270 -8.55 -14.91 -23.10
CA ILE A 270 -9.69 -14.86 -22.18
C ILE A 270 -10.51 -16.15 -22.22
N GLU A 271 -10.65 -16.78 -23.39
CA GLU A 271 -11.32 -18.08 -23.50
C GLU A 271 -10.61 -19.16 -22.67
N ASP A 272 -9.28 -19.25 -22.80
CA ASP A 272 -8.45 -20.19 -22.04
C ASP A 272 -8.56 -19.92 -20.52
N MET A 273 -8.52 -18.66 -20.11
CA MET A 273 -8.72 -18.25 -18.71
C MET A 273 -10.12 -18.64 -18.20
N VAL A 274 -11.17 -18.45 -19.01
CA VAL A 274 -12.54 -18.82 -18.66
C VAL A 274 -12.70 -20.33 -18.50
N ARG A 275 -12.05 -21.12 -19.36
CA ARG A 275 -12.03 -22.58 -19.27
C ARG A 275 -11.38 -23.03 -17.97
N TYR A 276 -10.18 -22.52 -17.69
CA TYR A 276 -9.46 -22.83 -16.46
C TYR A 276 -10.22 -22.36 -15.20
N TYR A 277 -10.85 -21.18 -15.25
CA TYR A 277 -11.71 -20.68 -14.17
C TYR A 277 -12.86 -21.63 -13.86
N LYS A 278 -13.52 -22.20 -14.87
CA LYS A 278 -14.60 -23.20 -14.67
C LYS A 278 -14.08 -24.49 -14.06
N GLU A 279 -12.94 -24.99 -14.50
CA GLU A 279 -12.30 -26.19 -13.95
C GLU A 279 -11.95 -26.01 -12.47
N LEU A 280 -11.30 -24.89 -12.13
CA LEU A 280 -11.01 -24.53 -10.75
C LEU A 280 -12.28 -24.38 -9.90
N GLY A 281 -13.33 -23.78 -10.46
CA GLY A 281 -14.63 -23.66 -9.79
C GLY A 281 -15.25 -25.02 -9.45
N ALA A 282 -15.16 -26.00 -10.35
CA ALA A 282 -15.63 -27.36 -10.12
C ALA A 282 -14.81 -28.07 -9.02
N GLN A 283 -13.48 -28.01 -9.12
CA GLN A 283 -12.59 -28.57 -8.11
C GLN A 283 -12.84 -27.98 -6.72
N LYS A 284 -12.97 -26.64 -6.64
CA LYS A 284 -13.33 -25.95 -5.40
C LYS A 284 -14.65 -26.46 -4.83
N GLY A 285 -15.67 -26.62 -5.68
CA GLY A 285 -16.97 -27.14 -5.26
C GLY A 285 -16.89 -28.55 -4.70
N ASP A 286 -16.09 -29.42 -5.29
CA ASP A 286 -15.93 -30.80 -4.84
C ASP A 286 -15.11 -30.87 -3.54
N ILE A 287 -14.03 -30.11 -3.43
CA ILE A 287 -13.26 -29.96 -2.19
C ILE A 287 -14.13 -29.42 -1.05
N GLU A 288 -14.97 -28.40 -1.31
CA GLU A 288 -15.86 -27.84 -0.29
C GLU A 288 -16.90 -28.86 0.19
N LYS A 289 -17.43 -29.71 -0.70
CA LYS A 289 -18.35 -30.79 -0.33
C LYS A 289 -17.64 -31.84 0.53
N GLU A 290 -16.46 -32.28 0.11
CA GLU A 290 -15.67 -33.27 0.84
C GLU A 290 -15.27 -32.74 2.22
N TYR A 291 -14.80 -31.49 2.30
CA TYR A 291 -14.47 -30.81 3.55
C TYR A 291 -15.67 -30.74 4.50
N LYS A 292 -16.85 -30.36 4.01
CA LYS A 292 -18.08 -30.31 4.81
C LYS A 292 -18.50 -31.71 5.27
N ALA A 293 -18.45 -32.71 4.39
CA ALA A 293 -18.79 -34.08 4.73
C ALA A 293 -17.85 -34.64 5.82
N LEU A 294 -16.55 -34.42 5.68
CA LEU A 294 -15.55 -34.83 6.66
C LEU A 294 -15.74 -34.08 7.99
N SER A 295 -16.02 -32.78 7.96
CA SER A 295 -16.31 -31.98 9.16
C SER A 295 -17.52 -32.55 9.93
N GLU A 296 -18.62 -32.85 9.24
CA GLU A 296 -19.81 -33.47 9.84
C GLU A 296 -19.50 -34.86 10.42
N GLN A 297 -18.73 -35.69 9.71
CA GLN A 297 -18.28 -36.99 10.21
C GLN A 297 -17.44 -36.87 11.49
N ILE A 298 -16.48 -35.95 11.53
CA ILE A 298 -15.64 -35.70 12.70
C ILE A 298 -16.48 -35.23 13.89
N LYS A 299 -17.42 -34.28 13.68
CA LYS A 299 -18.33 -33.82 14.74
C LYS A 299 -19.11 -34.99 15.32
N LYS A 300 -19.72 -35.81 14.45
CA LYS A 300 -20.49 -36.98 14.86
C LYS A 300 -19.64 -37.98 15.64
N LEU A 301 -18.42 -38.28 15.20
CA LEU A 301 -17.51 -39.19 15.92
C LEU A 301 -17.13 -38.65 17.30
N ILE A 302 -16.94 -37.34 17.45
CA ILE A 302 -16.68 -36.70 18.74
C ILE A 302 -17.92 -36.83 19.64
N GLU A 303 -19.12 -36.54 19.12
CA GLU A 303 -20.39 -36.68 19.85
C GLU A 303 -20.68 -38.13 20.26
N ASP A 304 -20.53 -39.09 19.35
CA ASP A 304 -20.71 -40.53 19.59
C ASP A 304 -19.71 -41.07 20.62
N SER A 305 -18.53 -40.46 20.72
CA SER A 305 -17.55 -40.78 21.77
C SER A 305 -17.90 -40.20 23.15
N GLY A 306 -18.96 -39.39 23.26
CA GLY A 306 -19.39 -38.74 24.49
C GLY A 306 -18.52 -37.55 24.91
N HIS A 307 -17.62 -37.07 24.04
CA HIS A 307 -16.73 -35.95 24.33
C HIS A 307 -17.20 -34.68 23.62
N ARG A 308 -16.83 -33.52 24.19
CA ARG A 308 -17.00 -32.21 23.54
C ARG A 308 -15.67 -31.58 23.10
N GLN A 309 -14.55 -32.18 23.54
CA GLN A 309 -13.19 -31.81 23.17
C GLN A 309 -12.25 -32.99 23.42
N GLY A 310 -11.16 -33.09 22.67
CA GLY A 310 -10.18 -34.15 22.82
C GLY A 310 -8.99 -33.98 21.89
N LYS A 311 -7.89 -34.70 22.17
CA LYS A 311 -6.70 -34.73 21.31
C LYS A 311 -6.79 -35.94 20.37
N ALA A 312 -6.60 -35.72 19.07
CA ALA A 312 -6.54 -36.74 18.04
C ALA A 312 -5.19 -36.61 17.30
N GLY A 313 -4.22 -37.47 17.63
CA GLY A 313 -2.84 -37.29 17.17
C GLY A 313 -2.27 -35.98 17.67
N ASP A 314 -1.77 -35.13 16.77
CA ASP A 314 -1.22 -33.80 17.12
C ASP A 314 -2.28 -32.69 17.19
N TYR A 315 -3.55 -33.00 16.91
CA TYR A 315 -4.62 -32.02 16.78
C TYR A 315 -5.51 -31.97 18.02
N LEU A 316 -5.89 -30.77 18.46
CA LEU A 316 -6.91 -30.55 19.49
C LEU A 316 -8.26 -30.27 18.81
N CYS A 317 -9.21 -31.18 18.97
CA CYS A 317 -10.56 -31.04 18.44
C CYS A 317 -11.50 -30.51 19.54
N LYS A 318 -12.35 -29.54 19.21
CA LYS A 318 -13.31 -28.94 20.16
C LYS A 318 -14.62 -28.59 19.46
N LEU A 319 -15.73 -29.06 20.03
CA LEU A 319 -17.08 -28.66 19.65
C LEU A 319 -17.54 -27.50 20.53
N LYS A 320 -18.02 -26.43 19.91
CA LYS A 320 -18.58 -25.27 20.60
C LYS A 320 -19.89 -24.89 19.94
N LEU A 321 -20.94 -24.74 20.75
CA LEU A 321 -22.18 -24.13 20.30
C LEU A 321 -21.95 -22.63 20.05
N GLN A 322 -22.33 -22.17 18.87
CA GLN A 322 -22.23 -20.77 18.48
C GLN A 322 -23.62 -20.23 18.15
N GLU A 323 -24.01 -19.17 18.84
CA GLU A 323 -25.22 -18.40 18.54
C GLU A 323 -24.92 -17.50 17.33
N THR A 324 -25.74 -17.61 16.29
CA THR A 324 -25.67 -16.71 15.13
C THR A 324 -26.92 -15.83 15.13
N ARG A 325 -26.72 -14.52 15.17
CA ARG A 325 -27.80 -13.53 15.12
C ARG A 325 -27.92 -13.01 13.70
N THR A 326 -29.07 -13.20 13.08
CA THR A 326 -29.39 -12.71 11.73
C THR A 326 -30.50 -11.68 11.84
N ILE A 327 -30.38 -10.58 11.09
CA ILE A 327 -31.43 -9.56 11.03
C ILE A 327 -32.49 -10.04 10.05
N ASP A 328 -33.71 -10.25 10.53
CA ASP A 328 -34.86 -10.48 9.68
C ASP A 328 -35.39 -9.15 9.12
N LYS A 329 -35.09 -8.91 7.85
CA LYS A 329 -35.50 -7.68 7.16
C LYS A 329 -37.02 -7.55 7.01
N SER A 330 -37.78 -8.64 7.12
CA SER A 330 -39.25 -8.59 7.05
C SER A 330 -39.90 -7.95 8.28
N LEU A 331 -39.15 -7.88 9.40
CA LEU A 331 -39.58 -7.26 10.64
C LEU A 331 -39.23 -5.78 10.74
N LEU A 332 -38.59 -5.21 9.72
CA LEU A 332 -38.17 -3.81 9.67
C LEU A 332 -39.09 -3.00 8.74
N THR A 333 -39.33 -1.73 9.10
CA THR A 333 -40.06 -0.82 8.21
C THR A 333 -39.19 -0.45 6.99
N PRO A 334 -39.79 -0.07 5.85
CA PRO A 334 -39.05 0.40 4.68
C PRO A 334 -38.11 1.57 4.99
N ALA A 335 -38.51 2.46 5.90
CA ALA A 335 -37.70 3.61 6.32
C ALA A 335 -36.45 3.19 7.12
N GLU A 336 -36.57 2.19 8.00
CA GLU A 336 -35.43 1.64 8.75
C GLU A 336 -34.46 0.90 7.83
N ILE A 337 -34.99 0.13 6.88
CA ILE A 337 -34.19 -0.53 5.85
C ILE A 337 -33.43 0.50 5.03
N GLN A 338 -34.10 1.54 4.52
CA GLN A 338 -33.46 2.57 3.71
C GLN A 338 -32.37 3.32 4.49
N LYS A 339 -32.64 3.71 5.73
CA LYS A 339 -31.67 4.39 6.60
C LYS A 339 -30.44 3.52 6.92
N ALA A 340 -30.62 2.21 7.01
CA ALA A 340 -29.55 1.25 7.27
C ALA A 340 -28.85 0.73 6.00
N THR A 341 -29.41 0.96 4.82
CA THR A 341 -28.89 0.44 3.55
C THR A 341 -27.74 1.31 3.07
N LYS A 342 -26.55 0.71 3.01
CA LYS A 342 -25.42 1.24 2.27
C LYS A 342 -25.40 0.63 0.88
N VAL A 343 -25.39 1.46 -0.15
CA VAL A 343 -25.20 1.00 -1.52
C VAL A 343 -23.71 0.88 -1.76
N ASN A 344 -23.24 -0.36 -1.93
CA ASN A 344 -21.89 -0.65 -2.37
C ASN A 344 -21.96 -1.20 -3.79
N GLN A 345 -21.08 -0.72 -4.65
CA GLN A 345 -20.93 -1.22 -6.01
C GLN A 345 -19.74 -2.16 -6.06
N SER A 346 -19.85 -3.25 -6.82
CA SER A 346 -18.74 -4.15 -7.11
C SER A 346 -18.87 -4.69 -8.54
N LYS A 347 -17.73 -4.99 -9.15
CA LYS A 347 -17.69 -5.74 -10.41
C LYS A 347 -17.85 -7.21 -10.07
N ARG A 348 -18.74 -7.90 -10.80
CA ARG A 348 -18.94 -9.34 -10.62
C ARG A 348 -18.81 -10.05 -11.95
N LEU A 349 -17.93 -11.04 -12.00
CA LEU A 349 -17.80 -11.92 -13.15
C LEU A 349 -18.95 -12.94 -13.16
N TYR A 350 -19.66 -13.02 -14.29
CA TYR A 350 -20.65 -14.05 -14.57
C TYR A 350 -20.19 -14.84 -15.78
N VAL A 351 -19.99 -16.15 -15.60
CA VAL A 351 -19.60 -17.06 -16.69
C VAL A 351 -20.71 -18.08 -16.90
N SER A 352 -21.27 -18.12 -18.11
CA SER A 352 -22.26 -19.12 -18.52
C SER A 352 -21.94 -19.62 -19.92
N HIS A 353 -22.50 -20.77 -20.31
CA HIS A 353 -22.44 -21.17 -21.71
C HIS A 353 -23.37 -20.26 -22.53
N ALA A 354 -22.91 -19.83 -23.71
CA ALA A 354 -23.78 -19.16 -24.66
C ALA A 354 -24.97 -20.08 -24.96
N LYS A 355 -26.19 -19.56 -24.86
CA LYS A 355 -27.38 -20.32 -25.28
C LYS A 355 -27.26 -20.53 -26.79
N GLU A 356 -27.39 -21.77 -27.24
CA GLU A 356 -27.55 -22.05 -28.66
C GLU A 356 -28.77 -21.26 -29.15
N ALA A 357 -28.59 -20.49 -30.23
CA ALA A 357 -29.71 -19.84 -30.88
C ALA A 357 -30.65 -20.94 -31.38
N VAL A 358 -31.85 -21.00 -30.80
CA VAL A 358 -32.92 -21.88 -31.29
C VAL A 358 -33.27 -21.36 -32.69
N SER A 359 -32.87 -22.13 -33.71
CA SER A 359 -33.13 -21.88 -35.13
C SER A 359 -34.61 -21.92 -35.46
#